data_AF-A0ABD1FWW0-F1
#
_entry.id   AF-A0ABD1FWW0-F1
#
_cell.length_a   1.000
_cell.length_b   1.000
_cell.length_c   1.000
_cell.angle_alpha   90.00
_cell.angle_beta   90.00
_cell.angle_gamma   90.00
#
_symmetry.space_group_name_H-M   'P 1'
#
loop_
_entity.id
_entity.type
_entity.pdbx_description
1 polymer ?
#
loop_
_entity_poly.entity_id
_entity_poly.type
_entity_poly.pdbx_seq_one_letter_code
_entity_poly.pdbx_strand_id
1 'polypeptide(L)'
;MIMSHPDSIPLNQVLPIFLQVLPLKEDYEESTAVYGCICNLVLSSNSHILSFVPQLVSVFAQVAVSPVESHEVKVHIGRAFSHLISIYGHQIQPLLGNLSPAHANALAAIAP
;
A
#
# COMPACT_ATOMS: atom_id res chain seq x y z
N MET A 1 9.35 -26.85 1.13
CA MET A 1 10.57 -26.14 0.70
C MET A 1 10.24 -25.34 -0.56
N ILE A 2 9.91 -24.06 -0.42
CA ILE A 2 9.87 -23.09 -1.53
C ILE A 2 10.69 -21.88 -1.04
N MET A 3 12.00 -22.08 -0.97
CA MET A 3 12.96 -20.97 -0.97
C MET A 3 13.14 -20.57 -2.44
N SER A 4 12.10 -19.97 -3.03
CA SER A 4 12.16 -19.49 -4.41
C SER A 4 12.70 -18.07 -4.43
N HIS A 5 14.01 -17.98 -4.65
CA HIS A 5 14.73 -16.87 -5.30
C HIS A 5 14.03 -15.50 -5.34
N PRO A 6 14.29 -14.61 -4.35
CA PRO A 6 13.83 -13.21 -4.41
C PRO A 6 14.39 -12.41 -5.60
N ASP A 7 15.42 -12.91 -6.29
CA ASP A 7 16.11 -12.24 -7.42
C ASP A 7 15.51 -12.48 -8.81
N SER A 8 14.40 -13.22 -8.95
CA SER A 8 13.83 -13.55 -10.28
C SER A 8 12.44 -12.98 -10.57
N ILE A 9 11.88 -12.14 -9.69
CA ILE A 9 10.61 -11.47 -9.98
C ILE A 9 10.90 -10.10 -10.60
N PRO A 10 10.60 -9.88 -11.90
CA PRO A 10 10.75 -8.56 -12.53
C PRO A 10 9.69 -7.60 -11.94
N LEU A 11 10.01 -6.98 -10.81
CA LEU A 11 9.12 -6.06 -10.08
C LEU A 11 8.63 -4.92 -10.97
N ASN A 12 9.43 -4.49 -11.94
CA ASN A 12 9.04 -3.51 -12.97
C ASN A 12 7.85 -3.94 -13.83
N GLN A 13 7.70 -5.23 -14.12
CA GLN A 13 6.58 -5.77 -14.90
C GLN A 13 5.45 -6.22 -13.99
N VAL A 14 5.77 -6.77 -12.81
CA VAL A 14 4.78 -7.37 -11.93
C VAL A 14 4.03 -6.32 -11.10
N LEU A 15 4.73 -5.29 -10.58
CA LEU A 15 4.10 -4.28 -9.71
C LEU A 15 2.89 -3.57 -10.36
N PRO A 16 2.93 -3.09 -11.62
CA PRO A 16 1.79 -2.42 -12.22
C PRO A 16 0.54 -3.31 -12.29
N ILE A 17 0.71 -4.57 -12.69
CA ILE A 17 -0.39 -5.53 -12.84
C ILE A 17 -0.90 -5.93 -11.46
N PHE A 18 0.02 -6.12 -10.51
CA PHE A 18 -0.32 -6.46 -9.14
C PHE A 18 -1.10 -5.35 -8.42
N LEU A 19 -0.71 -4.08 -8.61
CA LEU A 19 -1.43 -2.94 -8.05
C LEU A 19 -2.80 -2.73 -8.70
N GLN A 20 -2.97 -3.10 -9.98
CA GLN A 20 -4.27 -3.01 -10.67
C GLN A 20 -5.33 -3.98 -10.14
N VAL A 21 -4.92 -5.11 -9.59
CA VAL A 21 -5.85 -6.12 -9.04
C VAL A 21 -6.19 -5.88 -7.57
N LEU A 22 -5.58 -4.88 -6.94
CA LEU A 22 -5.88 -4.46 -5.57
C LEU A 22 -7.00 -3.42 -5.52
N PRO A 23 -7.75 -3.34 -4.40
CA PRO A 23 -7.67 -4.21 -3.21
C PRO A 23 -8.23 -5.62 -3.47
N LEU A 24 -7.77 -6.61 -2.69
CA LEU A 24 -8.28 -7.97 -2.76
C LEU A 24 -9.78 -8.01 -2.45
N LYS A 25 -10.54 -8.78 -3.24
CA LYS A 25 -12.01 -8.83 -3.16
C LYS A 25 -12.55 -10.09 -2.48
N GLU A 26 -11.82 -11.20 -2.54
CA GLU A 26 -12.32 -12.52 -2.12
C GLU A 26 -11.34 -13.26 -1.21
N ASP A 27 -10.04 -13.20 -1.53
CA ASP A 27 -9.00 -13.96 -0.81
C ASP A 27 -8.28 -13.10 0.24
N TYR A 28 -8.94 -12.89 1.38
CA TYR A 28 -8.41 -12.07 2.48
C TYR A 28 -7.39 -12.82 3.36
N GLU A 29 -7.27 -14.14 3.23
CA GLU A 29 -6.30 -14.94 3.98
C GLU A 29 -4.85 -14.58 3.57
N GLU A 30 -4.66 -14.23 2.30
CA GLU A 30 -3.38 -13.79 1.74
C GLU A 30 -3.15 -12.28 1.86
N SER A 31 -4.13 -11.50 2.36
CA SER A 31 -4.06 -10.04 2.32
C SER A 31 -2.91 -9.51 3.17
N THR A 32 -2.65 -10.10 4.33
CA THR A 32 -1.49 -9.75 5.17
C THR A 32 -0.16 -9.96 4.43
N ALA A 33 0.00 -11.08 3.74
CA ALA A 33 1.24 -11.36 2.99
C ALA A 33 1.42 -10.38 1.81
N VAL A 34 0.33 -10.15 1.06
CA VAL A 34 0.30 -9.25 -0.10
C VAL A 34 0.60 -7.80 0.29
N TYR A 35 -0.18 -7.23 1.22
CA TYR A 35 0.04 -5.86 1.68
C TYR A 35 1.35 -5.74 2.46
N GLY A 36 1.74 -6.76 3.22
CA GLY A 36 3.03 -6.80 3.91
C GLY A 36 4.20 -6.66 2.95
N CYS A 37 4.18 -7.37 1.81
CA CYS A 37 5.21 -7.25 0.77
C CYS A 37 5.27 -5.83 0.17
N ILE A 38 4.12 -5.27 -0.21
CA ILE A 38 4.03 -3.91 -0.77
C ILE A 38 4.53 -2.87 0.24
N CYS A 39 4.06 -2.98 1.49
CA CYS A 39 4.46 -2.08 2.56
C CYS A 39 5.97 -2.18 2.81
N ASN A 40 6.55 -3.38 2.78
CA ASN A 40 7.99 -3.56 2.94
C ASN A 40 8.79 -2.91 1.81
N LEU A 41 8.32 -2.97 0.56
CA LEU A 41 8.93 -2.27 -0.57
C LEU A 41 8.89 -0.75 -0.39
N VAL A 42 7.76 -0.22 0.12
CA VAL A 42 7.60 1.20 0.43
C VAL A 42 8.54 1.62 1.55
N LEU A 43 8.60 0.86 2.65
CA LEU A 43 9.48 1.10 3.79
C LEU A 43 10.96 1.02 3.40
N SER A 44 11.29 0.17 2.43
CA SER A 44 12.64 0.07 1.84
C SER A 44 12.94 1.20 0.84
N SER A 45 12.01 2.13 0.62
CA SER A 45 12.14 3.24 -0.33
C SER A 45 12.51 2.78 -1.74
N ASN A 46 11.95 1.65 -2.19
CA ASN A 46 12.29 1.07 -3.48
C ASN A 46 11.81 1.96 -4.64
N SER A 47 12.72 2.36 -5.55
CA SER A 47 12.40 3.30 -6.64
C SER A 47 11.27 2.83 -7.57
N HIS A 48 11.09 1.51 -7.72
CA HIS A 48 10.03 0.96 -8.56
C HIS A 48 8.66 1.19 -7.93
N ILE A 49 8.48 0.92 -6.63
CA ILE A 49 7.20 1.11 -5.95
C ILE A 49 6.86 2.60 -5.77
N LEU A 50 7.89 3.43 -5.56
CA LEU A 50 7.73 4.88 -5.37
C LEU A 50 7.16 5.57 -6.62
N SER A 51 7.34 4.99 -7.81
CA SER A 51 6.72 5.48 -9.05
C SER A 51 5.20 5.30 -9.08
N PHE A 52 4.65 4.44 -8.20
CA PHE A 52 3.21 4.13 -8.11
C PHE A 52 2.55 4.73 -6.87
N VAL A 53 3.18 5.68 -6.19
CA VAL A 53 2.65 6.31 -4.96
C VAL A 53 1.21 6.80 -5.09
N PRO A 54 0.78 7.46 -6.18
CA PRO A 54 -0.63 7.86 -6.33
C PRO A 54 -1.61 6.68 -6.29
N GLN A 55 -1.24 5.55 -6.92
CA GLN A 55 -2.06 4.33 -6.91
C GLN A 55 -2.03 3.67 -5.53
N LEU A 56 -0.87 3.59 -4.89
CA LEU A 56 -0.72 3.05 -3.53
C LEU A 56 -1.59 3.81 -2.53
N VAL A 57 -1.55 5.14 -2.57
CA VAL A 57 -2.35 5.99 -1.68
C VAL A 57 -3.84 5.72 -1.88
N SER A 58 -4.31 5.53 -3.12
CA SER A 58 -5.70 5.17 -3.41
C SER A 58 -6.05 3.77 -2.86
N VAL A 59 -5.19 2.77 -3.07
CA VAL A 59 -5.39 1.41 -2.56
C VAL A 59 -5.42 1.40 -1.03
N PHE A 60 -4.45 2.04 -0.37
CA PHE A 60 -4.39 2.13 1.09
C PHE A 60 -5.63 2.82 1.66
N ALA A 61 -6.13 3.86 1.01
CA ALA A 61 -7.38 4.49 1.41
C ALA A 61 -8.56 3.50 1.37
N GLN A 62 -8.69 2.73 0.29
CA GLN A 62 -9.75 1.73 0.14
C GLN A 62 -9.66 0.63 1.21
N VAL A 63 -8.44 0.17 1.52
CA VAL A 63 -8.20 -0.84 2.56
C VAL A 63 -8.46 -0.27 3.96
N ALA A 64 -8.15 1.01 4.19
CA ALA A 64 -8.40 1.68 5.47
C ALA A 64 -9.90 1.71 5.83
N VAL A 65 -10.75 2.05 4.85
CA VAL A 65 -12.21 2.08 5.02
C VAL A 65 -12.85 0.69 4.98
N SER A 66 -12.16 -0.31 4.44
CA SER A 66 -12.68 -1.66 4.29
C SER A 66 -12.94 -2.32 5.65
N PRO A 67 -14.17 -2.80 5.94
CA PRO A 67 -14.47 -3.47 7.20
C PRO A 67 -14.02 -4.94 7.23
N VAL A 68 -13.73 -5.53 6.06
CA VAL A 68 -13.34 -6.94 5.93
C VAL A 68 -11.84 -7.15 6.10
N GLU A 69 -11.04 -6.09 5.93
CA GLU A 69 -9.60 -6.15 6.07
C GLU A 69 -9.17 -6.20 7.54
N SER A 70 -8.16 -7.03 7.82
CA SER A 70 -7.69 -7.26 9.18
C SER A 70 -7.02 -6.02 9.79
N HIS A 71 -6.99 -5.95 11.12
CA HIS A 71 -6.30 -4.86 11.82
C HIS A 71 -4.80 -4.83 11.49
N GLU A 72 -4.17 -5.98 11.33
CA GLU A 72 -2.75 -6.10 11.00
C GLU A 72 -2.43 -5.45 9.64
N VAL A 73 -3.25 -5.72 8.62
CA VAL A 73 -3.13 -5.07 7.30
C VAL A 73 -3.23 -3.56 7.43
N LYS A 74 -4.20 -3.06 8.21
CA LYS A 74 -4.37 -1.62 8.45
C LYS A 74 -3.16 -0.98 9.13
N VAL A 75 -2.52 -1.70 10.06
CA VAL A 75 -1.27 -1.25 10.70
C VAL A 75 -0.12 -1.21 9.69
N HIS A 76 0.00 -2.21 8.81
CA HIS A 76 1.04 -2.24 7.78
C HIS A 76 0.91 -1.07 6.79
N ILE A 77 -0.29 -0.85 6.23
CA ILE A 77 -0.52 0.25 5.29
C ILE A 77 -0.36 1.61 5.98
N GLY A 78 -0.78 1.74 7.24
CA GLY A 78 -0.63 2.96 8.02
C GLY A 78 0.84 3.34 8.20
N ARG A 79 1.69 2.38 8.58
CA ARG A 79 3.14 2.58 8.69
C ARG A 79 3.78 2.94 7.35
N ALA A 80 3.43 2.23 6.28
CA ALA A 80 3.93 2.52 4.94
C ALA A 80 3.51 3.92 4.48
N PHE A 81 2.27 4.33 4.78
CA PHE A 81 1.77 5.66 4.46
C PHE A 81 2.46 6.77 5.28
N SER A 82 2.66 6.59 6.59
CA SER A 82 3.47 7.54 7.40
C SER A 82 4.89 7.68 6.86
N HIS A 83 5.50 6.59 6.38
CA HIS A 83 6.80 6.64 5.71
C HIS A 83 6.76 7.44 4.41
N LEU A 84 5.72 7.27 3.59
CA LEU A 84 5.52 8.09 2.39
C LEU A 84 5.35 9.57 2.72
N ILE A 85 4.60 9.91 3.77
CA ILE A 85 4.49 11.30 4.24
C ILE A 85 5.87 11.84 4.64
N SER A 86 6.69 11.03 5.31
CA SER A 86 8.05 11.41 5.70
C SER A 86 8.96 11.67 4.49
N ILE A 87 8.86 10.85 3.44
CA ILE A 87 9.66 11.00 2.20
C ILE A 87 9.20 12.20 1.38
N TYR A 88 7.89 12.32 1.11
CA TYR A 88 7.34 13.27 0.15
C TYR A 88 6.91 14.60 0.78
N GLY A 89 6.71 14.65 2.10
CA GLY A 89 6.28 15.83 2.84
C GLY A 89 5.04 16.47 2.21
N HIS A 90 5.16 17.75 1.85
CA HIS A 90 4.08 18.52 1.23
C HIS A 90 3.63 18.00 -0.14
N GLN A 91 4.45 17.21 -0.85
CA GLN A 91 4.07 16.69 -2.17
C GLN A 91 2.97 15.63 -2.10
N ILE A 92 2.72 15.05 -0.92
CA ILE A 92 1.66 14.05 -0.75
C ILE A 92 0.27 14.67 -0.57
N GLN A 93 0.19 15.95 -0.16
CA GLN A 93 -1.08 16.66 0.08
C GLN A 93 -2.03 16.66 -1.14
N PRO A 94 -1.61 16.97 -2.37
CA PRO A 94 -2.50 16.92 -3.52
C PRO A 94 -3.02 15.50 -3.80
N LEU A 95 -2.26 14.45 -3.45
CA LEU A 95 -2.73 13.07 -3.59
C LEU A 95 -3.88 12.78 -2.62
N LEU A 96 -3.80 13.29 -1.39
CA LEU A 96 -4.88 13.18 -0.41
C LEU A 96 -6.10 14.02 -0.81
N GLY A 97 -5.90 15.17 -1.46
CA GLY A 97 -6.97 16.00 -2.01
C GLY A 97 -7.75 15.31 -3.14
N ASN A 98 -7.16 14.34 -3.83
CA ASN A 98 -7.85 13.53 -4.85
C ASN A 98 -8.68 12.39 -4.25
N LEU A 99 -8.53 12.09 -2.95
CA LEU A 99 -9.34 11.09 -2.25
C LEU A 99 -10.63 11.73 -1.72
N SER A 100 -11.67 10.91 -1.52
CA SER A 100 -12.86 11.40 -0.79
C SER A 100 -12.53 11.64 0.69
N PRO A 101 -13.25 12.55 1.37
CA PRO A 101 -12.98 12.87 2.78
C PRO A 101 -13.01 11.65 3.70
N ALA A 102 -13.88 10.67 3.44
CA ALA A 102 -13.95 9.43 4.23
C ALA A 102 -12.68 8.60 4.11
N HIS A 103 -12.14 8.46 2.89
CA HIS A 103 -10.92 7.72 2.63
C HIS A 103 -9.69 8.41 3.23
N ALA A 104 -9.58 9.73 3.05
CA ALA A 104 -8.49 10.51 3.63
C ALA A 104 -8.49 10.44 5.16
N ASN A 105 -9.65 10.58 5.78
CA ASN A 105 -9.81 10.48 7.25
C ASN A 105 -9.47 9.09 7.76
N ALA A 106 -9.93 8.03 7.10
CA ALA A 106 -9.63 6.66 7.50
C ALA A 106 -8.14 6.34 7.38
N LEU A 107 -7.50 6.78 6.29
CA LEU A 107 -6.06 6.61 6.09
C LEU A 107 -5.25 7.40 7.12
N ALA A 108 -5.66 8.63 7.45
CA ALA A 108 -5.04 9.42 8.51
C ALA A 108 -5.23 8.82 9.90
N ALA A 109 -6.36 8.16 10.17
CA ALA A 109 -6.66 7.55 11.46
C ALA A 109 -5.82 6.30 11.77
N ILE A 110 -5.32 5.60 10.74
CA ILE A 110 -4.48 4.40 10.88
C ILE A 110 -2.97 4.71 10.76
N ALA A 111 -2.62 5.94 10.36
CA ALA A 111 -1.25 6.39 10.26
C ALA A 111 -0.71 6.74 11.66
N PRO A 112 0.37 6.09 12.13
CA PRO A 112 1.02 6.44 13.40
C PRO A 112 1.82 7.75 13.31
#